data_AF-A0A947BLV7-F1
#
_entry.id   AF-A0A947BLV7-F1
#
_cell.length_a   1.000
_cell.length_b   1.000
_cell.length_c   1.000
_cell.angle_alpha   90.00
_cell.angle_beta   90.00
_cell.angle_gamma   90.00
#
_symmetry.space_group_name_H-M   'P 1'
#
loop_
_entity.id
_entity.type
_entity.pdbx_description
1 polymer ?
#
loop_
_entity_poly.entity_id
_entity_poly.type
_entity_poly.pdbx_seq_one_letter_code
_entity_poly.pdbx_strand_id
1 'polypeptide(L)' 'MRKAGYELLLCQDPANMCFHFQSGVWLDDFGAAVSKPFVVTDMGGERLCDVDRGLVVVD' A
#
# COMPACT_ATOMS: atom_id res chain seq x y z
N MET A 1 27.59 -13.48 -26.71
CA MET A 1 27.70 -12.15 -27.36
C MET A 1 27.00 -11.14 -26.48
N ARG A 2 27.76 -10.19 -25.91
CA ARG A 2 27.41 -8.79 -25.57
C ARG A 2 26.09 -8.54 -24.80
N LYS A 3 26.05 -7.79 -23.72
CA LYS A 3 26.89 -6.68 -23.24
C LYS A 3 26.35 -6.30 -21.85
N ALA A 4 27.20 -5.70 -21.04
CA ALA A 4 26.89 -5.02 -19.77
C ALA A 4 25.48 -4.39 -19.71
N GLY A 5 24.74 -4.68 -18.64
CA GLY A 5 23.44 -4.08 -18.33
C GLY A 5 22.76 -4.59 -17.05
N TYR A 6 23.47 -5.38 -16.24
CA TYR A 6 22.93 -6.15 -15.10
C TYR A 6 22.86 -5.35 -13.78
N GLU A 7 22.70 -4.03 -13.84
CA GLU A 7 22.69 -3.17 -12.64
C GLU A 7 21.54 -2.14 -12.59
N LEU A 8 20.54 -2.20 -13.48
CA LEU A 8 19.45 -1.21 -13.45
C LEU A 8 18.06 -1.69 -13.90
N LEU A 9 17.73 -2.98 -13.80
CA LEU A 9 16.42 -3.50 -14.23
C LEU A 9 15.77 -4.52 -13.29
N LEU A 10 16.28 -4.70 -12.06
CA LEU A 10 15.60 -5.49 -11.02
C LEU A 10 14.58 -4.68 -10.20
N CYS A 11 14.44 -3.37 -10.46
CA CYS A 11 13.56 -2.47 -9.69
C CYS A 11 12.27 -2.04 -10.44
N GLN A 12 11.90 -2.65 -11.57
CA GLN A 12 10.85 -2.11 -12.47
C GLN A 12 9.64 -3.03 -12.68
N ASP A 13 9.60 -4.21 -12.06
CA ASP A 13 8.35 -4.96 -11.96
C ASP A 13 7.74 -4.69 -10.57
N PRO A 14 6.75 -3.79 -10.46
CA PRO A 14 6.13 -3.48 -9.17
C PRO A 14 5.24 -4.64 -8.67
N ALA A 15 4.98 -5.69 -9.46
CA ALA A 15 4.19 -6.83 -9.02
C ALA A 15 4.81 -7.49 -7.78
N ASN A 16 3.96 -7.84 -6.81
CA ASN A 16 4.28 -8.39 -5.49
C ASN A 16 4.85 -7.40 -4.46
N MET A 17 4.93 -6.10 -4.76
CA MET A 17 5.23 -5.10 -3.73
C MET A 17 4.03 -4.96 -2.77
N CYS A 18 4.29 -5.05 -1.46
CA CYS A 18 3.30 -4.83 -0.42
C CYS A 18 3.45 -3.43 0.17
N PHE A 19 2.36 -2.68 0.25
CA PHE A 19 2.32 -1.35 0.84
C PHE A 19 1.33 -1.29 1.99
N HIS A 20 1.72 -0.60 3.05
CA HIS A 20 0.80 -0.15 4.08
C HIS A 20 0.32 1.25 3.71
N PHE A 21 -0.82 1.34 3.03
CA PHE A 21 -1.40 2.64 2.67
C PHE A 21 -2.23 3.17 3.84
N GLN A 22 -1.69 4.15 4.55
CA GLN A 22 -2.31 4.73 5.73
C GLN A 22 -2.47 6.24 5.52
N SER A 23 -3.72 6.69 5.43
CA SER A 23 -4.06 8.11 5.43
C SER A 23 -4.58 8.49 6.81
N GLY A 24 -4.08 9.57 7.38
CA GLY A 24 -4.64 10.13 8.60
C GLY A 24 -4.77 11.63 8.54
N VAL A 25 -5.50 12.16 9.51
CA VAL A 25 -5.62 13.58 9.83
C VAL A 25 -5.41 13.72 11.33
N TRP A 26 -4.62 14.72 11.73
CA TRP A 26 -4.28 15.03 13.10
C TRP A 26 -4.60 16.48 13.35
N LEU A 27 -5.49 16.72 14.30
CA LEU A 27 -5.87 18.04 14.82
C LEU A 27 -5.36 18.14 16.26
N ASP A 28 -5.54 19.30 16.88
CA ASP A 28 -4.98 19.55 18.21
C ASP A 28 -5.50 18.57 19.28
N ASP A 29 -6.80 18.25 19.23
CA ASP A 29 -7.46 17.42 20.25
C ASP A 29 -7.78 16.00 19.79
N PHE A 30 -7.76 15.73 18.49
CA PHE A 30 -8.15 14.43 17.94
C PHE A 30 -7.51 14.15 16.59
N GLY A 31 -7.52 12.88 16.22
CA GLY A 31 -7.11 12.44 14.91
C GLY A 31 -7.84 11.18 14.50
N ALA A 32 -7.83 10.91 13.20
CA ALA A 32 -8.37 9.69 12.64
C ALA A 32 -7.42 9.20 11.56
N ALA A 33 -7.25 7.89 11.47
CA ALA A 33 -6.51 7.26 10.39
C ALA A 33 -7.28 6.04 9.88
N VAL A 34 -7.28 5.87 8.56
CA VAL A 34 -7.81 4.70 7.89
C VAL A 34 -6.68 4.08 7.09
N SER A 35 -6.46 2.78 7.27
CA SER A 35 -5.43 2.03 6.55
C SER A 35 -6.02 1.01 5.59
N LYS A 36 -5.28 0.73 4.52
CA LYS A 36 -5.59 -0.25 3.49
C LYS A 36 -4.29 -0.90 3.01
N PRO A 37 -3.81 -1.95 3.68
CA PRO A 37 -2.67 -2.70 3.18
C PRO A 37 -3.07 -3.39 1.85
N PHE A 38 -2.19 -3.32 0.87
CA PHE A 38 -2.42 -3.90 -0.44
C PHE A 38 -1.13 -4.44 -1.06
N VAL A 39 -1.28 -5.43 -1.94
CA VAL A 39 -0.21 -5.92 -2.82
C VAL A 39 -0.45 -5.40 -4.23
N VAL A 40 0.61 -4.95 -4.89
CA VAL A 40 0.56 -4.60 -6.31
C VAL A 40 0.56 -5.88 -7.14
N THR A 41 -0.36 -5.95 -8.09
CA THR A 41 -0.52 -7.03 -9.07
C THR A 41 -0.46 -6.41 -10.47
N ASP A 42 -0.39 -7.25 -11.49
CA ASP A 42 -0.42 -6.81 -12.90
C ASP A 42 -1.73 -6.07 -13.27
N MET A 43 -2.78 -6.22 -12.46
CA MET A 43 -4.11 -5.63 -12.68
C MET A 43 -4.43 -4.49 -11.69
N GLY A 44 -3.45 -4.03 -10.89
CA GLY A 44 -3.63 -2.99 -9.88
C GLY A 44 -3.40 -3.50 -8.45
N GLY A 45 -3.98 -2.85 -7.44
CA GLY A 45 -3.78 -3.19 -6.03
C GLY A 45 -4.85 -4.13 -5.47
N GLU A 46 -4.45 -5.28 -4.93
CA GLU A 46 -5.33 -6.21 -4.21
C GLU A 46 -5.20 -6.04 -2.68
N ARG A 47 -6.33 -6.05 -1.97
CA ARG A 47 -6.35 -5.85 -0.51
C ARG A 47 -5.80 -7.08 0.21
N LEU A 48 -4.92 -6.84 1.18
CA LEU A 48 -4.41 -7.89 2.06
C LEU A 48 -5.35 -8.20 3.23
N CYS A 49 -6.35 -7.35 3.49
CA CYS A 49 -7.37 -7.59 4.49
C CYS A 49 -8.74 -7.00 4.08
N ASP A 50 -9.81 -7.61 4.60
CA ASP A 50 -11.18 -7.14 4.46
C ASP A 50 -11.78 -6.76 5.81
N VAL A 51 -11.29 -5.62 6.34
CA VAL A 51 -11.87 -4.97 7.51
C VAL A 51 -12.76 -3.81 7.08
N ASP A 52 -13.78 -3.50 7.88
CA ASP A 52 -14.56 -2.27 7.72
C ASP A 52 -13.63 -1.06 7.82
N ARG A 53 -13.83 -0.10 6.92
CA ARG A 53 -13.03 1.13 6.80
C ARG A 53 -13.87 2.38 7.10
N GLY A 54 -15.12 2.20 7.51
CA GLY A 54 -15.92 3.24 8.13
C GLY A 54 -15.41 3.58 9.54
N LEU A 55 -15.82 4.74 10.04
CA LEU A 55 -15.65 5.07 11.45
C LEU A 55 -16.61 4.21 12.27
N VAL A 56 -16.06 3.34 13.11
CA VAL A 56 -16.85 2.51 14.03
C VAL A 56 -17.09 3.31 15.32
N VAL A 57 -18.37 3.49 15.68
CA VAL A 57 -18.79 4.11 16.94
C VAL A 57 -19.13 3.00 17.92
N VAL A 58 -18.65 3.14 19.15
CA VAL A 58 -18.90 2.22 20.27
C VAL A 58 -19.63 2.96 21.38
N ASP A 59 -20.61 2.29 22.00
CA ASP A 59 -21.42 2.80 23.11
C ASP A 59 -20.70 2.68 24.47
#